data_AF-A0A6I2GB04-F1
#
_entry.id   AF-A0A6I2GB04-F1
#
_cell.length_a   1.000
_cell.length_b   1.000
_cell.length_c   1.000
_cell.angle_alpha   90.00
_cell.angle_beta   90.00
_cell.angle_gamma   90.00
#
_symmetry.space_group_name_H-M   'P 1'
#
loop_
_entity.id
_entity.type
_entity.pdbx_description
1 polymer ?
#
loop_
_entity_poly.entity_id
_entity_poly.type
_entity_poly.pdbx_seq_one_letter_code
_entity_poly.pdbx_strand_id
1 'polypeptide(L)'
;MVIDSLPRRVLAELLGVGSYTHYAAWVPIGRNFPLRRRVIAELLGVMLREPLPSEADAPSETVTTPQVGPNDVSAEVTSISEARSFRLTMPGMHDWQLAAGTDDSGPVQVADHPELGLQVVHTITSSNEMLLAVTSDGTIAEVGDIIRILPTETDSSSGVLIILYPGREGEAVGQVVTSTMTMTEEFELTVLSPDELSDTLAVTAAVRASTAAGRNAWRLVAGALPHGHPIRSAVVDGLQ
;
A
#
# COMPACT_ATOMS: atom_id res chain seq x y z
N MET A 1 25.52 17.83 31.97
CA MET A 1 24.29 18.55 31.57
C MET A 1 23.25 17.48 31.29
N VAL A 2 22.36 17.27 32.26
CA VAL A 2 21.51 16.09 32.40
C VAL A 2 20.13 16.42 31.83
N ILE A 3 19.72 15.72 30.76
CA ILE A 3 18.36 15.76 30.21
C ILE A 3 17.59 14.61 30.87
N ASP A 4 17.29 14.76 32.15
CA ASP A 4 16.26 13.96 32.81
C ASP A 4 15.18 14.93 33.26
N SER A 5 13.92 14.61 32.96
CA SER A 5 12.69 15.35 33.31
C SER A 5 12.13 16.39 32.32
N LEU A 6 12.11 16.10 31.01
CA LEU A 6 11.05 16.70 30.17
C LEU A 6 9.76 15.85 30.28
N PRO A 7 8.61 16.46 30.64
CA PRO A 7 7.34 15.75 30.69
C PRO A 7 6.97 15.23 29.29
N ARG A 8 6.48 13.98 29.22
CA ARG A 8 6.13 13.27 27.95
C ARG A 8 5.29 14.10 26.97
N ARG A 9 4.50 15.06 27.47
CA ARG A 9 3.74 16.02 26.65
C ARG A 9 4.63 16.90 25.76
N VAL A 10 5.76 17.38 26.27
CA VAL A 10 6.66 18.29 25.53
C VAL A 10 7.41 17.55 24.44
N LEU A 11 7.70 16.26 24.64
CA LEU A 11 8.34 15.41 23.63
C LEU A 11 7.37 15.06 22.48
N ALA A 12 6.08 14.92 22.76
CA ALA A 12 5.05 14.69 21.74
C ALA A 12 4.81 15.92 20.86
N GLU A 13 4.89 17.12 21.44
CA GLU A 13 4.73 18.39 20.74
C GLU A 13 5.93 18.70 19.82
N LEU A 14 7.16 18.39 20.26
CA LEU A 14 8.38 18.53 19.45
C LEU A 14 8.49 17.54 18.28
N LEU A 15 7.78 16.41 18.35
CA LEU A 15 7.75 15.40 17.29
C LEU A 15 6.55 15.54 16.34
N GLY A 16 5.74 16.60 16.48
CA GLY A 16 4.55 16.81 15.64
C GLY A 16 3.51 15.69 15.75
N VAL A 17 3.49 14.96 16.87
CA VAL A 17 2.50 13.92 17.16
C VAL A 17 1.25 14.59 17.72
N GLY A 18 0.57 15.35 16.87
CA GLY A 18 -0.79 15.81 17.11
C GLY A 18 -1.70 14.60 17.36
N SER A 19 -2.53 14.72 18.38
CA SER A 19 -3.46 13.74 18.93
C SER A 19 -4.31 12.97 17.90
N TYR A 20 -3.75 11.87 17.38
CA TYR A 20 -4.47 10.79 16.69
C TYR A 20 -4.15 9.41 17.30
N THR A 21 -3.70 9.39 18.55
CA THR A 21 -3.08 8.21 19.17
C THR A 21 -4.05 7.22 19.83
N HIS A 22 -5.35 7.22 19.50
CA HIS A 22 -6.30 6.25 20.08
C HIS A 22 -7.02 5.34 19.08
N TYR A 23 -6.80 5.46 17.77
CA TYR A 23 -7.39 4.53 16.78
C TYR A 23 -6.37 3.58 16.12
N ALA A 24 -5.11 3.60 16.57
CA ALA A 24 -4.15 2.54 16.28
C ALA A 24 -4.33 1.33 17.23
N ALA A 25 -5.53 1.12 17.78
CA ALA A 25 -5.93 -0.15 18.36
C ALA A 25 -6.27 -1.08 17.20
N TRP A 26 -5.22 -1.74 16.72
CA TRP A 26 -5.19 -2.87 15.82
C TRP A 26 -6.49 -3.69 15.86
N VAL A 27 -7.22 -3.71 14.75
CA VAL A 27 -8.04 -4.88 14.42
C VAL A 27 -7.02 -5.99 14.14
N PRO A 28 -6.97 -7.08 14.91
CA PRO A 28 -6.13 -8.21 14.58
C PRO A 28 -6.73 -8.87 13.33
N ILE A 29 -6.30 -8.42 12.15
CA ILE A 29 -6.61 -9.07 10.89
C ILE A 29 -6.03 -10.49 10.97
N GLY A 30 -6.90 -11.47 10.73
CA GLY A 30 -6.70 -12.86 11.10
C GLY A 30 -5.44 -13.51 10.51
N ARG A 31 -4.80 -14.32 11.36
CA ARG A 31 -3.66 -15.22 11.10
C ARG A 31 -3.89 -16.34 10.06
N ASN A 32 -4.77 -16.16 9.08
CA ASN A 32 -5.14 -17.21 8.13
C ASN A 32 -4.66 -16.95 6.70
N PHE A 33 -3.48 -16.36 6.53
CA PHE A 33 -2.74 -16.46 5.27
C PHE A 33 -1.77 -17.65 5.35
N PRO A 34 -1.94 -18.71 4.53
CA PRO A 34 -0.94 -19.76 4.41
C PRO A 34 0.26 -19.23 3.63
N LEU A 35 1.09 -18.41 4.28
CA LEU A 35 2.35 -17.93 3.72
C LEU A 35 3.28 -19.13 3.52
N ARG A 36 3.66 -19.34 2.25
CA ARG A 36 4.73 -20.24 1.81
C ARG A 36 6.04 -19.84 2.49
N ARG A 37 6.31 -20.42 3.66
CA ARG A 37 7.56 -20.35 4.44
C ARG A 37 8.84 -20.77 3.70
N ARG A 38 8.80 -21.15 2.42
CA ARG A 38 9.96 -21.70 1.71
C ARG A 38 10.90 -20.65 1.10
N VAL A 39 10.45 -19.43 0.80
CA VAL A 39 11.30 -18.48 0.04
C VAL A 39 12.15 -17.59 0.96
N ILE A 40 11.67 -17.24 2.15
CA ILE A 40 12.43 -16.39 3.11
C ILE A 40 13.52 -17.19 3.85
N ALA A 41 13.36 -18.50 4.02
CA ALA A 41 14.39 -19.35 4.63
C ALA A 41 15.58 -19.63 3.69
N GLU A 42 15.38 -19.65 2.37
CA GLU A 42 16.49 -19.83 1.42
C GLU A 42 17.27 -18.54 1.16
N LEU A 43 16.63 -17.37 1.17
CA LEU A 43 17.32 -16.08 0.98
C LEU A 43 18.14 -15.62 2.21
N LEU A 44 17.72 -15.97 3.42
CA LEU A 44 18.51 -15.70 4.64
C LEU A 44 19.60 -16.76 4.92
N GLY A 45 19.54 -17.92 4.25
CA GLY A 45 20.57 -18.96 4.33
C GLY A 45 21.80 -18.69 3.46
N VAL A 46 21.64 -17.95 2.36
CA VAL A 46 22.73 -17.66 1.40
C VAL A 46 23.61 -16.48 1.84
N MET A 47 23.13 -15.57 2.70
CA MET A 47 23.91 -14.39 3.13
C MET A 47 24.77 -14.58 4.39
N LEU A 48 24.76 -15.75 5.05
CA LEU A 48 25.45 -15.95 6.33
C LEU A 48 26.52 -17.06 6.34
N ARG A 49 26.93 -17.59 5.18
CA ARG A 49 28.08 -18.50 5.07
C ARG A 49 28.83 -18.37 3.75
N GLU A 50 29.65 -17.32 3.60
CA GLU A 50 30.89 -17.43 2.82
C GLU A 50 31.99 -16.55 3.46
N PRO A 51 33.07 -17.14 4.00
CA PRO A 51 34.31 -16.40 4.24
C PRO A 51 35.01 -16.12 2.90
N LEU A 52 35.53 -14.90 2.75
CA LEU A 52 36.32 -14.44 1.61
C LEU A 52 37.46 -15.44 1.27
N PRO A 53 37.69 -15.78 -0.01
CA PRO A 53 38.83 -16.59 -0.41
C PRO A 53 40.15 -15.82 -0.26
N SER A 54 41.12 -16.47 0.37
CA SER A 54 42.52 -16.04 0.47
C SER A 54 43.17 -16.10 -0.91
N GLU A 55 43.86 -15.03 -1.30
CA GLU A 55 44.77 -14.98 -2.45
C GLU A 55 45.89 -16.02 -2.29
N ALA A 56 45.90 -17.05 -3.15
CA ALA A 56 47.11 -17.72 -3.63
C ALA A 56 46.77 -18.70 -4.78
N ASP A 57 47.62 -18.68 -5.80
CA ASP A 57 47.80 -19.64 -6.90
C ASP A 57 46.77 -19.70 -8.05
N ALA A 58 47.21 -19.15 -9.19
CA ALA A 58 46.72 -19.45 -10.52
C ALA A 58 47.13 -20.87 -10.95
N PRO A 59 46.30 -21.53 -11.78
CA PRO A 59 46.80 -21.96 -13.09
C PRO A 59 45.83 -21.66 -14.23
N SER A 60 46.42 -21.40 -15.41
CA SER A 60 45.74 -21.20 -16.68
C SER A 60 45.04 -22.47 -17.16
N GLU A 61 43.73 -22.42 -17.40
CA GLU A 61 43.02 -23.39 -18.23
C GLU A 61 42.19 -22.68 -19.31
N THR A 62 42.45 -23.10 -20.54
CA THR A 62 41.81 -22.67 -21.77
C THR A 62 40.44 -23.35 -21.88
N VAL A 63 39.34 -22.62 -21.70
CA VAL A 63 37.98 -23.16 -21.86
C VAL A 63 37.40 -22.77 -23.22
N THR A 64 37.21 -23.79 -24.05
CA THR A 64 36.49 -23.76 -25.33
C THR A 64 35.01 -23.45 -25.10
N THR A 65 34.50 -22.43 -25.77
CA THR A 65 33.09 -22.03 -25.76
C THR A 65 32.25 -22.97 -26.66
N PRO A 66 31.18 -23.61 -26.15
CA PRO A 66 30.21 -24.27 -27.02
C PRO A 66 29.26 -23.23 -27.65
N GLN A 67 29.21 -23.25 -28.98
CA GLN A 67 28.32 -22.46 -29.82
C GLN A 67 26.89 -23.02 -29.71
N VAL A 68 26.02 -22.34 -28.97
CA VAL A 68 24.59 -22.68 -28.85
C VAL A 68 23.81 -21.84 -29.86
N GLY A 69 23.10 -22.52 -30.77
CA GLY A 69 22.32 -21.92 -31.86
C GLY A 69 21.07 -21.17 -31.39
N PRO A 70 20.51 -20.31 -32.27
CA PRO A 70 19.35 -19.48 -31.95
C PRO A 70 18.08 -20.34 -31.93
N ASN A 71 17.62 -20.72 -30.74
CA ASN A 71 16.25 -21.20 -30.55
C ASN A 71 15.33 -19.99 -30.41
N ASP A 72 14.63 -19.72 -31.50
CA ASP A 72 13.58 -18.75 -31.65
C ASP A 72 12.33 -19.26 -30.91
N VAL A 73 12.25 -18.97 -29.61
CA VAL A 73 11.05 -19.20 -28.80
C VAL A 73 10.44 -17.83 -28.54
N SER A 74 9.53 -17.41 -29.44
CA SER A 74 8.62 -16.30 -29.17
C SER A 74 7.73 -16.68 -27.99
N ALA A 75 8.13 -16.25 -26.79
CA ALA A 75 7.23 -16.18 -25.66
C ALA A 75 6.31 -14.98 -25.88
N GLU A 76 5.01 -15.21 -26.02
CA GLU A 76 4.01 -14.17 -25.85
C GLU A 76 4.13 -13.65 -24.42
N VAL A 77 4.85 -12.54 -24.25
CA VAL A 77 4.86 -11.76 -23.02
C VAL A 77 3.53 -11.01 -22.98
N THR A 78 2.52 -11.61 -22.34
CA THR A 78 1.30 -10.87 -22.00
C THR A 78 1.71 -9.72 -21.08
N SER A 79 1.49 -8.49 -21.55
CA SER A 79 1.87 -7.28 -20.83
C SER A 79 1.21 -7.27 -19.44
N ILE A 80 2.02 -7.11 -18.38
CA ILE A 80 1.58 -6.99 -16.98
C ILE A 80 0.53 -5.86 -16.84
N SER A 81 0.55 -4.87 -17.72
CA SER A 81 -0.40 -3.76 -17.75
C SER A 81 -1.84 -4.20 -18.02
N GLU A 82 -2.08 -5.23 -18.83
CA GLU A 82 -3.46 -5.71 -19.11
C GLU A 82 -4.04 -6.49 -17.92
N ALA A 83 -3.18 -7.16 -17.14
CA ALA A 83 -3.56 -7.88 -15.93
C ALA A 83 -3.85 -6.96 -14.71
N ARG A 84 -3.69 -5.64 -14.82
CA ARG A 84 -3.86 -4.71 -13.69
C ARG A 84 -5.22 -4.00 -13.66
N SER A 85 -6.01 -4.10 -14.73
CA SER A 85 -7.35 -3.51 -14.82
C SER A 85 -8.45 -4.51 -14.47
N PHE A 86 -8.42 -5.05 -13.25
CA PHE A 86 -9.50 -5.88 -12.75
C PHE A 86 -10.56 -5.02 -12.10
N ARG A 87 -11.78 -5.04 -12.65
CA ARG A 87 -12.96 -4.44 -12.02
C ARG A 87 -13.60 -5.48 -11.12
N LEU A 88 -13.65 -5.20 -9.82
CA LEU A 88 -14.54 -5.91 -8.92
C LEU A 88 -15.53 -4.94 -8.31
N THR A 89 -16.81 -5.25 -8.46
CA THR A 89 -17.91 -4.52 -7.81
C THR A 89 -18.10 -5.05 -6.40
N MET A 90 -17.92 -4.21 -5.40
CA MET A 90 -18.38 -4.48 -4.04
C MET A 90 -19.87 -4.14 -3.92
N PRO A 91 -20.74 -4.98 -3.35
CA PRO A 91 -22.11 -4.57 -3.05
C PRO A 91 -22.12 -3.52 -1.94
N GLY A 92 -22.90 -2.47 -2.16
CA GLY A 92 -23.16 -1.44 -1.16
C GLY A 92 -23.82 -2.06 0.06
N MET A 93 -23.18 -1.94 1.23
CA MET A 93 -23.56 -2.75 2.39
C MET A 93 -24.28 -1.92 3.45
N HIS A 94 -25.46 -2.40 3.82
CA HIS A 94 -26.29 -1.76 4.83
C HIS A 94 -25.66 -1.83 6.22
N ASP A 95 -25.84 -0.77 7.00
CA ASP A 95 -25.43 -0.70 8.40
C ASP A 95 -26.29 -1.67 9.23
N TRP A 96 -25.76 -2.86 9.52
CA TRP A 96 -26.35 -3.75 10.51
C TRP A 96 -25.83 -3.35 11.88
N GLN A 97 -26.30 -2.21 12.38
CA GLN A 97 -26.02 -1.77 13.74
C GLN A 97 -26.67 -2.78 14.70
N LEU A 98 -25.89 -3.77 15.16
CA LEU A 98 -26.33 -4.71 16.18
C LEU A 98 -26.59 -3.91 17.45
N ALA A 99 -27.83 -3.90 17.94
CA ALA A 99 -28.35 -3.05 19.01
C ALA A 99 -27.68 -3.21 20.40
N ALA A 100 -26.55 -3.91 20.51
CA ALA A 100 -25.89 -4.24 21.77
C ALA A 100 -24.35 -4.13 21.75
N GLY A 101 -23.76 -3.43 20.77
CA GLY A 101 -22.33 -3.11 20.82
C GLY A 101 -22.07 -1.96 21.81
N THR A 102 -21.39 -2.24 22.93
CA THR A 102 -20.97 -1.23 23.92
C THR A 102 -19.63 -0.56 23.60
N ASP A 103 -19.01 -0.92 22.49
CA ASP A 103 -17.73 -0.35 22.08
C ASP A 103 -17.96 0.86 21.17
N ASP A 104 -17.28 1.97 21.47
CA ASP A 104 -17.21 3.21 20.65
C ASP A 104 -16.54 2.99 19.27
N SER A 105 -16.27 1.73 18.91
CA SER A 105 -15.82 1.35 17.58
C SER A 105 -17.03 1.42 16.66
N GLY A 106 -17.04 2.37 15.73
CA GLY A 106 -18.02 2.40 14.64
C GLY A 106 -18.05 1.07 13.87
N PRO A 107 -19.09 0.83 13.06
CA PRO A 107 -19.18 -0.40 12.28
C PRO A 107 -17.90 -0.60 11.45
N VAL A 108 -17.30 -1.78 11.60
CA VAL A 108 -16.14 -2.22 10.82
C VAL A 108 -16.63 -3.21 9.77
N GLN A 109 -16.37 -2.92 8.50
CA GLN A 109 -16.65 -3.81 7.38
C GLN A 109 -15.33 -4.29 6.77
N VAL A 110 -15.29 -5.56 6.37
CA VAL A 110 -14.12 -6.17 5.73
C VAL A 110 -14.59 -6.80 4.43
N ALA A 111 -13.94 -6.44 3.33
CA ALA A 111 -14.15 -7.00 2.01
C ALA A 111 -12.85 -7.65 1.53
N ASP A 112 -12.92 -8.93 1.22
CA ASP A 112 -11.81 -9.71 0.69
C ASP A 112 -11.90 -9.78 -0.84
N HIS A 113 -10.78 -9.53 -1.50
CA HIS A 113 -10.62 -9.49 -2.96
C HIS A 113 -9.51 -10.47 -3.36
N PRO A 114 -9.76 -11.79 -3.29
CA PRO A 114 -8.73 -12.81 -3.52
C PRO A 114 -8.17 -12.77 -4.95
N GLU A 115 -8.96 -12.31 -5.92
CA GLU A 115 -8.51 -12.09 -7.30
C GLU A 115 -7.50 -10.96 -7.44
N LEU A 116 -7.50 -9.99 -6.51
CA LEU A 116 -6.53 -8.90 -6.44
C LEU A 116 -5.45 -9.13 -5.38
N GLY A 117 -5.61 -10.15 -4.53
CA GLY A 117 -4.78 -10.31 -3.32
C GLY A 117 -4.96 -9.17 -2.32
N LEU A 118 -6.13 -8.49 -2.34
CA LEU A 118 -6.41 -7.34 -1.49
C LEU A 118 -7.45 -7.68 -0.42
N GLN A 119 -7.32 -7.01 0.72
CA GLN A 119 -8.36 -6.90 1.73
C GLN A 119 -8.61 -5.42 1.99
N VAL A 120 -9.86 -4.99 1.90
CA VAL A 120 -10.28 -3.63 2.17
C VAL A 120 -11.13 -3.60 3.43
N VAL A 121 -10.75 -2.76 4.38
CA VAL A 121 -11.45 -2.56 5.64
C VAL A 121 -12.01 -1.14 5.66
N HIS A 122 -13.31 -1.02 5.88
CA HIS A 122 -14.00 0.26 6.00
C HIS A 122 -14.45 0.46 7.44
N THR A 123 -14.15 1.62 8.01
CA THR A 123 -14.59 1.96 9.36
C THR A 123 -15.08 3.40 9.41
N ILE A 124 -16.23 3.64 10.05
CA ILE A 124 -16.69 5.00 10.33
C ILE A 124 -15.92 5.54 11.54
N THR A 125 -15.29 6.70 11.38
CA THR A 125 -14.60 7.42 12.46
C THR A 125 -15.61 8.15 13.36
N SER A 126 -15.18 8.57 14.54
CA SER A 126 -16.01 9.40 15.44
C SER A 126 -16.40 10.77 14.85
N SER A 127 -15.66 11.24 13.82
CA SER A 127 -15.97 12.46 13.06
C SER A 127 -16.99 12.23 11.94
N ASN A 128 -17.59 11.04 11.83
CA ASN A 128 -18.47 10.65 10.72
C ASN A 128 -17.74 10.71 9.35
N GLU A 129 -16.44 10.47 9.36
CA GLU A 129 -15.62 10.25 8.16
C GLU A 129 -15.40 8.75 7.98
N MET A 130 -15.05 8.34 6.77
CA MET A 130 -14.75 6.94 6.46
C MET A 130 -13.23 6.73 6.44
N LEU A 131 -12.74 5.84 7.29
CA LEU A 131 -11.39 5.29 7.17
C LEU A 131 -11.45 4.07 6.24
N LEU A 132 -10.74 4.15 5.12
CA LEU A 132 -10.49 3.04 4.23
C LEU A 132 -9.06 2.56 4.47
N ALA A 133 -8.91 1.29 4.83
CA ALA A 133 -7.63 0.63 4.96
C ALA A 133 -7.54 -0.51 3.96
N VAL A 134 -6.43 -0.60 3.22
CA VAL A 134 -6.16 -1.67 2.26
C VAL A 134 -4.93 -2.43 2.73
N THR A 135 -4.99 -3.75 2.65
CA THR A 135 -3.86 -4.65 2.84
C THR A 135 -3.71 -5.49 1.58
N SER A 136 -2.49 -5.64 1.07
CA SER A 136 -2.16 -6.52 -0.03
C SER A 136 -1.26 -7.65 0.43
N ASP A 137 -1.51 -8.87 -0.05
CA ASP A 137 -0.65 -10.03 0.14
C ASP A 137 0.53 -10.10 -0.85
N GLY A 138 0.62 -9.12 -1.76
CA GLY A 138 1.66 -9.01 -2.78
C GLY A 138 1.40 -9.82 -4.04
N THR A 139 0.22 -10.42 -4.20
CA THR A 139 -0.12 -11.17 -5.43
C THR A 139 -0.17 -10.27 -6.66
N ILE A 140 -0.76 -9.07 -6.55
CA ILE A 140 -0.90 -8.12 -7.66
C ILE A 140 -0.40 -6.72 -7.30
N ALA A 141 -0.71 -6.23 -6.11
CA ALA A 141 -0.34 -4.90 -5.67
C ALA A 141 0.84 -4.94 -4.69
N GLU A 142 1.84 -4.09 -4.92
CA GLU A 142 3.06 -4.02 -4.13
C GLU A 142 3.22 -2.65 -3.46
N VAL A 143 4.28 -2.49 -2.67
CA VAL A 143 4.64 -1.20 -2.08
C VAL A 143 4.92 -0.18 -3.17
N GLY A 144 4.27 0.99 -3.07
CA GLY A 144 4.39 2.08 -4.04
C GLY A 144 3.30 2.09 -5.11
N ASP A 145 2.55 0.98 -5.26
CA ASP A 145 1.34 0.99 -6.08
C ASP A 145 0.24 1.82 -5.41
N ILE A 146 -0.70 2.30 -6.23
CA ILE A 146 -1.84 3.09 -5.83
C ILE A 146 -3.11 2.30 -6.10
N ILE A 147 -3.94 2.14 -5.08
CA ILE A 147 -5.28 1.58 -5.20
C ILE A 147 -6.25 2.73 -5.49
N ARG A 148 -6.94 2.66 -6.62
CA ARG A 148 -8.05 3.55 -6.94
C ARG A 148 -9.35 2.84 -6.60
N ILE A 149 -10.22 3.54 -5.86
CA ILE A 149 -11.55 3.08 -5.49
C ILE A 149 -12.56 4.06 -6.09
N LEU A 150 -13.42 3.60 -6.97
CA LEU A 150 -14.44 4.41 -7.65
C LEU A 150 -15.83 3.93 -7.28
N PRO A 151 -16.76 4.80 -6.87
CA PRO A 151 -18.16 4.40 -6.73
C PRO A 151 -18.78 4.06 -8.09
N THR A 152 -19.48 2.95 -8.19
CA THR A 152 -20.10 2.44 -9.44
C THR A 152 -21.30 3.28 -9.86
N GLU A 153 -22.07 3.81 -8.90
CA GLU A 153 -23.36 4.46 -9.16
C GLU A 153 -23.30 5.99 -9.28
N THR A 154 -22.14 6.60 -9.04
CA THR A 154 -22.02 8.06 -9.07
C THR A 154 -21.39 8.54 -10.37
N ASP A 155 -22.05 9.48 -11.05
CA ASP A 155 -21.46 10.28 -12.13
C ASP A 155 -20.26 11.14 -11.64
N SER A 156 -20.00 11.17 -10.33
CA SER A 156 -18.81 11.80 -9.79
C SER A 156 -17.57 10.95 -10.05
N SER A 157 -16.71 11.46 -10.92
CA SER A 157 -15.39 10.90 -11.26
C SER A 157 -14.38 10.90 -10.10
N SER A 158 -14.75 11.44 -8.94
CA SER A 158 -13.85 11.59 -7.78
C SER A 158 -13.77 10.29 -6.98
N GLY A 159 -13.05 9.32 -7.53
CA GLY A 159 -12.60 8.16 -6.78
C GLY A 159 -11.59 8.53 -5.71
N VAL A 160 -11.36 7.60 -4.79
CA VAL A 160 -10.35 7.72 -3.74
C VAL A 160 -9.09 7.01 -4.18
N LEU A 161 -7.92 7.61 -3.93
CA LEU A 161 -6.62 6.99 -4.18
C LEU A 161 -5.93 6.66 -2.86
N ILE A 162 -5.40 5.46 -2.76
CA ILE A 162 -4.71 4.94 -1.57
C ILE A 162 -3.35 4.43 -2.01
N ILE A 163 -2.28 5.08 -1.56
CA ILE A 163 -0.93 4.59 -1.81
C ILE A 163 -0.58 3.46 -0.83
N LEU A 164 -0.02 2.38 -1.36
CA LEU A 164 0.50 1.28 -0.56
C LEU A 164 1.93 1.57 -0.10
N TYR A 165 2.20 1.26 1.17
CA TYR A 165 3.49 1.41 1.83
C TYR A 165 3.81 0.20 2.70
N PRO A 166 5.07 0.00 3.11
CA PRO A 166 5.43 -1.16 3.94
C PRO A 166 4.69 -1.16 5.27
N GLY A 167 3.97 -2.25 5.53
CA GLY A 167 3.36 -2.59 6.81
C GLY A 167 4.38 -3.11 7.81
N ARG A 168 3.91 -3.55 8.98
CA ARG A 168 4.81 -3.99 10.06
C ARG A 168 5.30 -5.42 9.88
N GLU A 169 4.50 -6.26 9.23
CA GLU A 169 4.80 -7.68 9.00
C GLU A 169 5.36 -7.93 7.60
N GLY A 170 5.66 -6.84 6.85
CA GLY A 170 6.21 -6.87 5.49
C GLY A 170 5.15 -6.88 4.39
N GLU A 171 3.87 -6.88 4.76
CA GLU A 171 2.72 -6.70 3.87
C GLU A 171 2.65 -5.27 3.33
N ALA A 172 2.03 -5.06 2.17
CA ALA A 172 1.81 -3.71 1.65
C ALA A 172 0.47 -3.19 2.16
N VAL A 173 0.46 -2.04 2.85
CA VAL A 173 -0.73 -1.45 3.46
C VAL A 173 -0.96 -0.03 2.97
N GLY A 174 -2.21 0.40 2.92
CA GLY A 174 -2.59 1.77 2.56
C GLY A 174 -3.76 2.24 3.41
N GLN A 175 -3.81 3.53 3.72
CA GLN A 175 -4.89 4.11 4.53
C GLN A 175 -5.24 5.53 4.10
N VAL A 176 -6.53 5.83 4.06
CA VAL A 176 -7.07 7.16 3.73
C VAL A 176 -8.32 7.43 4.55
N VAL A 177 -8.49 8.67 5.00
CA VAL A 177 -9.72 9.15 5.65
C VAL A 177 -10.46 10.05 4.68
N THR A 178 -11.69 9.70 4.32
CA THR A 178 -12.48 10.43 3.32
C THR A 178 -13.91 10.66 3.78
N SER A 179 -14.51 11.76 3.32
CA SER A 179 -15.95 12.03 3.43
C SER A 179 -16.67 11.87 2.09
N THR A 180 -15.95 11.51 1.02
CA THR A 180 -16.50 11.43 -0.35
C THR A 180 -17.18 10.11 -0.66
N MET A 181 -17.08 9.11 0.22
CA MET A 181 -17.67 7.78 0.03
C MET A 181 -18.64 7.48 1.15
N THR A 182 -19.71 6.76 0.82
CA THR A 182 -20.69 6.27 1.79
C THR A 182 -20.66 4.75 1.89
N MET A 183 -21.04 4.17 3.04
CA MET A 183 -21.02 2.71 3.25
C MET A 183 -21.94 1.92 2.30
N THR A 184 -22.93 2.62 1.72
CA THR A 184 -23.97 2.04 0.87
C THR A 184 -23.63 2.00 -0.60
N GLU A 185 -22.49 2.55 -1.01
CA GLU A 185 -22.09 2.59 -2.42
C GLU A 185 -21.45 1.28 -2.84
N GLU A 186 -21.74 0.87 -4.08
CA GLU A 186 -20.91 -0.12 -4.75
C GLU A 186 -19.63 0.51 -5.25
N PHE A 187 -18.51 -0.22 -5.21
CA PHE A 187 -17.21 0.31 -5.62
C PHE A 187 -16.49 -0.59 -6.60
N GLU A 188 -15.74 0.02 -7.52
CA GLU A 188 -14.75 -0.58 -8.41
C GLU A 188 -13.35 -0.31 -7.87
N LEU A 189 -12.55 -1.36 -7.72
CA LEU A 189 -11.13 -1.29 -7.36
C LEU A 189 -10.25 -1.33 -8.61
N THR A 190 -9.14 -0.61 -8.62
CA THR A 190 -8.10 -0.71 -9.65
C THR A 190 -6.73 -0.50 -9.03
N VAL A 191 -5.76 -1.31 -9.43
CA VAL A 191 -4.36 -1.15 -9.02
C VAL A 191 -3.62 -0.35 -10.10
N LEU A 192 -2.99 0.74 -9.71
CA LEU A 192 -2.28 1.66 -10.60
C LEU A 192 -0.83 1.79 -10.17
N SER A 193 0.07 1.87 -11.14
CA SER A 193 1.41 2.41 -10.91
C SER A 193 1.37 3.94 -10.86
N PRO A 194 2.38 4.60 -10.25
CA PRO A 194 2.45 6.06 -10.22
C PRO A 194 2.44 6.75 -11.59
N ASP A 195 3.00 6.10 -12.61
CA ASP A 195 3.09 6.65 -13.97
C ASP A 195 1.74 6.64 -14.71
N GLU A 196 0.78 5.84 -14.23
CA GLU A 196 -0.59 5.78 -14.77
C GLU A 196 -1.50 6.88 -14.19
N LEU A 197 -1.03 7.63 -13.18
CA LEU A 197 -1.78 8.73 -12.61
C LEU A 197 -1.76 9.95 -13.55
N SER A 198 -2.95 10.42 -13.90
CA SER A 198 -3.15 11.62 -14.73
C SER A 198 -3.97 12.71 -14.05
N ASP A 199 -4.82 12.35 -13.08
CA ASP A 199 -5.69 13.29 -12.36
C ASP A 199 -4.96 13.93 -11.17
N THR A 200 -4.47 15.16 -11.37
CA THR A 200 -3.76 15.90 -10.33
C THR A 200 -4.65 16.29 -9.16
N LEU A 201 -5.93 16.59 -9.40
CA LEU A 201 -6.85 16.99 -8.33
C LEU A 201 -7.15 15.81 -7.40
N ALA A 202 -7.38 14.63 -7.97
CA ALA A 202 -7.56 13.39 -7.20
C ALA A 202 -6.33 13.07 -6.36
N VAL A 203 -5.11 13.23 -6.91
CA VAL A 203 -3.86 13.04 -6.17
C VAL A 203 -3.73 14.04 -5.02
N THR A 204 -3.95 15.32 -5.26
CA THR A 204 -3.88 16.34 -4.19
C THR A 204 -4.88 16.03 -3.07
N ALA A 205 -6.11 15.63 -3.40
CA ALA A 205 -7.12 15.24 -2.42
C ALA A 205 -6.69 14.00 -1.63
N ALA A 206 -6.19 12.96 -2.31
CA ALA A 206 -5.73 11.73 -1.69
C ALA A 206 -4.56 11.96 -0.73
N VAL A 207 -3.61 12.83 -1.07
CA VAL A 207 -2.47 13.17 -0.21
C VAL A 207 -2.94 13.87 1.06
N ARG A 208 -3.91 14.80 0.97
CA ARG A 208 -4.50 15.48 2.13
C ARG A 208 -5.24 14.52 3.05
N ALA A 209 -6.00 13.61 2.45
CA ALA A 209 -6.78 12.57 3.12
C ALA A 209 -5.91 11.43 3.71
N SER A 210 -4.65 11.31 3.29
CA SER A 210 -3.74 10.25 3.72
C SER A 210 -3.26 10.44 5.16
N THR A 211 -2.97 9.31 5.82
CA THR A 211 -2.27 9.30 7.11
C THR A 211 -0.83 9.84 6.99
N ALA A 212 -0.14 10.04 8.11
CA ALA A 212 1.25 10.48 8.09
C ALA A 212 2.17 9.49 7.31
N ALA A 213 1.92 8.18 7.43
CA ALA A 213 2.65 7.16 6.69
C ALA A 213 2.35 7.23 5.18
N GLY A 214 1.07 7.36 4.81
CA GLY A 214 0.66 7.55 3.41
C GLY A 214 1.27 8.81 2.79
N ARG A 215 1.29 9.94 3.50
CA ARG A 215 1.96 11.17 3.04
C ARG A 215 3.47 10.99 2.82
N ASN A 216 4.15 10.21 3.66
CA ASN A 216 5.55 9.87 3.43
C ASN A 216 5.73 9.00 2.18
N ALA A 217 4.85 8.03 1.96
CA ALA A 217 4.87 7.22 0.74
C ALA A 217 4.66 8.08 -0.51
N TRP A 218 3.72 9.04 -0.46
CA TRP A 218 3.50 10.00 -1.55
C TRP A 218 4.75 10.84 -1.84
N ARG A 219 5.50 11.27 -0.82
CA ARG A 219 6.78 11.97 -1.02
C ARG A 219 7.81 11.11 -1.76
N LEU A 220 7.88 9.81 -1.45
CA LEU A 220 8.78 8.89 -2.14
C LEU A 220 8.40 8.74 -3.61
N VAL A 221 7.11 8.56 -3.91
CA VAL A 221 6.59 8.52 -5.28
C VAL A 221 6.91 9.81 -6.03
N ALA A 222 6.62 10.97 -5.43
CA ALA A 222 6.94 12.27 -6.03
C ALA A 222 8.45 12.47 -6.26
N GLY A 223 9.31 11.87 -5.43
CA GLY A 223 10.75 11.89 -5.58
C GLY A 223 11.28 11.01 -6.73
N ALA A 224 10.58 9.92 -7.03
CA ALA A 224 10.90 9.01 -8.14
C ALA A 224 10.48 9.55 -9.51
N LEU A 225 9.46 10.41 -9.55
CA LEU A 225 8.95 11.00 -10.79
C LEU A 225 9.88 12.07 -11.40
N PRO A 226 9.93 12.18 -12.75
CA PRO A 226 10.72 13.19 -13.44
C PRO A 226 10.44 14.62 -12.96
N HIS A 227 11.44 15.49 -13.07
CA HIS A 227 11.24 16.90 -12.77
C HIS A 227 10.23 17.51 -13.75
N GLY A 228 9.23 18.26 -13.24
CA GLY A 228 8.14 18.81 -14.03
C GLY A 228 6.94 17.87 -14.25
N HIS A 229 6.96 16.65 -13.72
CA HIS A 229 5.80 15.75 -13.79
C HIS A 229 4.59 16.35 -13.02
N PRO A 230 3.38 16.42 -13.61
CA PRO A 230 2.23 17.10 -12.99
C PRO A 230 1.79 16.44 -11.66
N ILE A 231 1.94 15.12 -11.54
CA ILE A 231 1.66 14.40 -10.29
C ILE A 231 2.60 14.81 -9.16
N ARG A 232 3.87 15.16 -9.48
CA ARG A 232 4.83 15.61 -8.48
C ARG A 232 4.40 16.94 -7.85
N SER A 233 3.93 17.90 -8.65
CA SER A 233 3.36 19.15 -8.12
C SER A 233 2.08 18.89 -7.33
N ALA A 234 1.20 18.02 -7.82
CA ALA A 234 -0.04 17.67 -7.13
C ALA A 234 0.20 17.07 -5.73
N VAL A 235 1.22 16.23 -5.59
CA VAL A 235 1.66 15.70 -4.28
C VAL A 235 2.16 16.82 -3.38
N VAL A 236 3.02 17.71 -3.88
CA VAL A 236 3.55 18.83 -3.09
C VAL A 236 2.42 19.75 -2.60
N ASP A 237 1.43 20.04 -3.46
CA ASP A 237 0.27 20.87 -3.11
C ASP A 237 -0.67 20.20 -2.11
N GLY A 238 -0.71 18.86 -2.10
CA GLY A 238 -1.46 18.09 -1.11
C GLY A 238 -0.78 17.98 0.25
N LEU A 239 0.54 18.25 0.33
CA LEU A 239 1.32 18.21 1.57
C LEU A 239 1.31 19.53 2.36
N GLN A 240 0.83 20.61 1.75
CA GLN A 240 0.65 21.94 2.37
C GLN A 240 -0.61 21.97 3.22
#